data_AF-A0A3B7D996-F1
#
_entry.id   AF-A0A3B7D996-F1
#
_cell.length_a   1.000
_cell.length_b   1.000
_cell.length_c   1.000
_cell.angle_alpha   90.00
_cell.angle_beta   90.00
_cell.angle_gamma   90.00
#
_symmetry.space_group_name_H-M   'P 1'
#
loop_
_entity.id
_entity.type
_entity.pdbx_description
1 polymer ?
#
loop_
_entity_poly.entity_id
_entity_poly.type
_entity_poly.pdbx_seq_one_letter_code
_entity_poly.pdbx_strand_id
1 'polypeptide(L)'
;MRWADLDSLNHVNNVVYVDYAVESRAMLIEDGFLPDRPIRRMTVRYVRPLLLSRHPVMIVSTVDGDVLTQEICVQRDGSRTVFAQVVTVLGDPQAFERHEPAGTPYPSRIRRSDLDLTGSVSATKVFELLQESRVLLMTSGPSPIGPGRFVVGTVDITYVRPIAWRRQPYEIRSWLGRIGDSSLTIESEMSDGDTVLVRATSVLVGFDLPNQRARTVTDEEKAHFVALIG
;
A
#
# COMPACT_ATOMS: atom_id res chain seq x y z
N MET A 1 17.11 8.14 -1.62
CA MET A 1 17.09 6.67 -1.41
C MET A 1 18.29 6.21 -0.63
N ARG A 2 18.08 5.23 0.22
CA ARG A 2 19.06 4.55 1.06
C ARG A 2 19.13 3.09 0.64
N TRP A 3 20.22 2.42 1.00
CA TRP A 3 20.35 0.97 0.77
C TRP A 3 19.23 0.18 1.46
N ALA A 4 18.78 0.65 2.63
CA ALA A 4 17.70 0.04 3.40
C ALA A 4 16.31 0.16 2.74
N ASP A 5 16.17 0.95 1.68
CA ASP A 5 14.89 1.13 0.98
C ASP A 5 14.59 -0.05 0.04
N LEU A 6 15.56 -0.94 -0.19
CA LEU A 6 15.45 -2.02 -1.18
C LEU A 6 14.78 -3.26 -0.61
N ASP A 7 13.97 -3.92 -1.42
CA ASP A 7 13.41 -5.24 -1.16
C ASP A 7 14.34 -6.37 -1.64
N SER A 8 13.90 -7.62 -1.45
CA SER A 8 14.65 -8.81 -1.87
C SER A 8 14.77 -8.97 -3.39
N LEU A 9 14.06 -8.18 -4.19
CA LEU A 9 14.13 -8.13 -5.65
C LEU A 9 15.07 -7.02 -6.13
N ASN A 10 15.75 -6.31 -5.22
CA ASN A 10 16.62 -5.17 -5.52
C ASN A 10 15.85 -3.98 -6.12
N HIS A 11 14.55 -3.89 -5.85
CA HIS A 11 13.70 -2.74 -6.15
C HIS A 11 13.50 -1.92 -4.87
N VAL A 12 13.21 -0.63 -5.00
CA VAL A 12 12.69 0.15 -3.86
C VAL A 12 11.38 -0.49 -3.40
N ASN A 13 11.30 -0.82 -2.12
CA ASN A 13 10.13 -1.41 -1.49
C ASN A 13 8.92 -0.50 -1.73
N ASN A 14 7.78 -1.10 -2.08
CA ASN A 14 6.57 -0.39 -2.42
C ASN A 14 6.09 0.56 -1.30
N VAL A 15 6.28 0.21 -0.03
CA VAL A 15 5.92 1.05 1.12
C VAL A 15 6.76 2.33 1.18
N VAL A 16 8.02 2.32 0.72
CA VAL A 16 8.92 3.49 0.74
C VAL A 16 8.41 4.61 -0.19
N TYR A 17 7.61 4.28 -1.21
CA TYR A 17 6.97 5.32 -2.02
C TYR A 17 5.99 6.16 -1.20
N VAL A 18 5.34 5.55 -0.21
CA VAL A 18 4.45 6.24 0.72
C VAL A 18 5.26 7.20 1.58
N ASP A 19 6.44 6.78 2.07
CA ASP A 19 7.35 7.66 2.81
C ASP A 19 7.71 8.92 2.01
N TYR A 20 8.09 8.77 0.74
CA TYR A 20 8.38 9.94 -0.09
C TYR A 20 7.18 10.89 -0.24
N ALA A 21 5.97 10.35 -0.37
CA ALA A 21 4.76 11.12 -0.50
C ALA A 21 4.40 11.85 0.81
N VAL A 22 4.47 11.16 1.96
CA VAL A 22 4.12 11.76 3.26
C VAL A 22 5.14 12.80 3.71
N GLU A 23 6.43 12.59 3.45
CA GLU A 23 7.48 13.58 3.72
C GLU A 23 7.27 14.84 2.87
N SER A 24 7.01 14.68 1.58
CA SER A 24 6.67 15.82 0.71
C SER A 24 5.36 16.50 1.13
N ARG A 25 4.36 15.75 1.62
CA ARG A 25 3.11 16.32 2.13
C ARG A 25 3.36 17.15 3.39
N ALA A 26 4.20 16.67 4.31
CA ALA A 26 4.54 17.40 5.54
C ALA A 26 5.19 18.76 5.20
N MET A 27 6.15 18.77 4.27
CA MET A 27 6.76 20.02 3.79
C MET A 27 5.73 20.99 3.19
N LEU A 28 4.78 20.49 2.38
CA LEU A 28 3.72 21.34 1.81
C LEU A 28 2.81 21.95 2.88
N ILE A 29 2.59 21.26 4.01
CA ILE A 29 1.82 21.78 5.13
C ILE A 29 2.61 22.87 5.86
N GLU A 30 3.89 22.60 6.16
CA GLU A 30 4.79 23.56 6.82
C GLU A 30 4.95 24.86 6.01
N ASP A 31 5.06 24.72 4.68
CA ASP A 31 5.19 25.84 3.75
C ASP A 31 3.84 26.55 3.46
N GLY A 32 2.72 26.04 3.98
CA GLY A 32 1.39 26.63 3.83
C GLY A 32 0.71 26.40 2.47
N PHE A 33 1.22 25.48 1.65
CA PHE A 33 0.63 25.09 0.36
C PHE A 33 -0.49 24.06 0.48
N LEU A 34 -0.61 23.38 1.63
CA LEU A 34 -1.64 22.38 1.89
C LEU A 34 -2.22 22.56 3.30
N PRO A 35 -3.55 22.47 3.49
CA PRO A 35 -4.12 22.51 4.83
C PRO A 35 -3.78 21.23 5.61
N ASP A 36 -3.53 21.36 6.91
CA ASP A 36 -3.34 20.22 7.80
C ASP A 36 -4.70 19.57 8.13
N ARG A 37 -5.15 18.70 7.24
CA ARG A 37 -6.38 17.93 7.37
C ARG A 37 -6.08 16.43 7.32
N PRO A 38 -6.89 15.59 7.99
CA PRO A 38 -6.70 14.16 7.95
C PRO A 38 -6.80 13.60 6.52
N ILE A 39 -6.06 12.52 6.28
CA ILE A 39 -6.15 11.74 5.05
C ILE A 39 -7.44 10.92 5.13
N ARG A 40 -8.35 11.13 4.17
CA ARG A 40 -9.55 10.30 4.01
C ARG A 40 -9.27 9.08 3.14
N ARG A 41 -8.50 9.26 2.07
CA ARG A 41 -8.13 8.20 1.14
C ARG A 41 -6.75 8.43 0.55
N MET A 42 -5.98 7.36 0.37
CA MET A 42 -4.69 7.40 -0.30
C MET A 42 -4.61 6.27 -1.33
N THR A 43 -4.35 6.63 -2.58
CA THR A 43 -4.18 5.69 -3.68
C THR A 43 -2.76 5.79 -4.20
N VAL A 44 -2.04 4.67 -4.25
CA VAL A 44 -0.71 4.56 -4.85
C VAL A 44 -0.81 3.70 -6.10
N ARG A 45 -0.43 4.24 -7.25
CA ARG A 45 -0.30 3.52 -8.52
C ARG A 45 1.18 3.35 -8.85
N TYR A 46 1.65 2.11 -8.90
CA TYR A 46 3.03 1.79 -9.25
C TYR A 46 3.14 1.61 -10.76
N VAL A 47 3.92 2.46 -11.40
CA VAL A 47 4.09 2.48 -12.87
C VAL A 47 5.19 1.53 -13.31
N ARG A 48 6.31 1.53 -12.58
CA ARG A 48 7.50 0.69 -12.85
C ARG A 48 8.41 0.65 -11.61
N PRO A 49 9.27 -0.37 -11.46
CA PRO A 49 10.18 -0.44 -10.33
C PRO A 49 11.22 0.68 -10.38
N LEU A 50 11.39 1.37 -9.26
CA LEU A 50 12.51 2.26 -8.98
C LEU A 50 13.68 1.42 -8.48
N LEU A 51 14.81 1.50 -9.17
CA LEU A 51 16.05 0.81 -8.81
C LEU A 51 16.96 1.73 -8.01
N LEU A 52 17.90 1.14 -7.28
CA LEU A 52 18.96 1.91 -6.63
C LEU A 52 19.70 2.77 -7.67
N SER A 53 19.83 4.05 -7.36
CA SER A 53 20.38 5.08 -8.23
C SER A 53 21.05 6.16 -7.40
N ARG A 54 22.02 6.85 -8.01
CA ARG A 54 22.63 8.05 -7.43
C ARG A 54 21.85 9.32 -7.77
N HIS A 55 20.89 9.24 -8.70
CA HIS A 55 20.03 10.36 -9.03
C HIS A 55 18.98 10.56 -7.93
N PRO A 56 18.71 11.80 -7.52
CA PRO A 56 17.72 12.08 -6.50
C PRO A 56 16.32 11.66 -6.97
N VAL A 57 15.54 11.17 -6.02
CA VAL A 57 14.10 10.98 -6.20
C VAL A 57 13.44 12.34 -6.02
N MET A 58 12.69 12.77 -7.02
CA MET A 58 11.97 14.04 -7.06
C MET A 58 10.48 13.79 -6.92
N ILE A 59 9.83 14.60 -6.08
CA ILE A 59 8.37 14.54 -5.89
C ILE A 59 7.78 15.80 -6.51
N VAL A 60 6.92 15.62 -7.51
CA VAL A 60 6.19 16.73 -8.13
C VAL A 60 4.77 16.67 -7.63
N SER A 61 4.34 17.75 -6.98
CA SER A 61 3.07 17.83 -6.26
C SER A 61 2.14 18.82 -6.94
N THR A 62 0.89 18.43 -7.13
CA THR A 62 -0.21 19.29 -7.59
C THR A 62 -1.32 19.23 -6.55
N VAL A 63 -1.82 20.38 -6.13
CA VAL A 63 -2.93 20.50 -5.17
C VAL A 63 -4.14 21.07 -5.90
N ASP A 64 -5.27 20.39 -5.80
CA ASP A 64 -6.57 20.84 -6.30
C ASP A 64 -7.62 20.63 -5.20
N GLY A 65 -7.95 21.70 -4.47
CA GLY A 65 -8.81 21.65 -3.29
C GLY A 65 -8.29 20.66 -2.25
N ASP A 66 -9.09 19.64 -1.94
CA ASP A 66 -8.76 18.57 -0.99
C ASP A 66 -7.98 17.40 -1.61
N VAL A 67 -7.53 17.51 -2.87
CA VAL A 67 -6.82 16.44 -3.59
C VAL A 67 -5.36 16.85 -3.82
N LEU A 68 -4.45 16.07 -3.25
CA LEU A 68 -3.01 16.17 -3.48
C LEU A 68 -2.57 15.02 -4.39
N THR A 69 -2.05 15.34 -5.57
CA THR A 69 -1.44 14.37 -6.49
C THR A 69 0.07 14.55 -6.49
N GLN A 70 0.81 13.47 -6.23
CA GLN A 70 2.26 13.44 -6.13
C GLN A 70 2.82 12.40 -7.09
N GLU A 71 3.70 12.83 -7.99
CA GLU A 71 4.42 11.96 -8.90
C GLU A 71 5.84 11.74 -8.41
N ILE A 72 6.17 10.48 -8.13
CA ILE A 72 7.49 10.04 -7.68
C ILE A 72 8.32 9.75 -8.92
N CYS A 73 9.35 10.56 -9.14
CA CYS A 73 10.10 10.57 -10.39
C CYS A 73 11.60 10.68 -10.19
N VAL A 74 12.36 10.35 -11.23
CA VAL A 74 13.78 10.64 -11.34
C VAL A 74 13.99 11.43 -12.63
N GLN A 75 14.81 12.48 -12.56
CA GLN A 75 15.21 13.25 -13.72
C GLN A 75 16.64 12.90 -14.12
N ARG A 76 16.83 12.60 -15.41
CA ARG A 76 18.13 12.26 -15.99
C ARG A 76 18.23 12.84 -17.39
N ASP A 77 19.33 13.54 -17.68
CA ASP A 77 19.64 14.06 -19.01
C ASP A 77 18.49 14.87 -19.64
N GLY A 78 17.79 15.65 -18.80
CA GLY A 78 16.61 16.46 -19.20
C GLY A 78 15.29 15.67 -19.30
N SER A 79 15.32 14.33 -19.24
CA SER A 79 14.12 13.49 -19.26
C SER A 79 13.64 13.16 -17.85
N ARG A 80 12.32 13.23 -17.64
CA ARG A 80 11.66 12.88 -16.39
C ARG A 80 10.97 11.53 -16.51
N THR A 81 11.33 10.59 -15.63
CA THR A 81 10.71 9.27 -15.57
C THR A 81 9.86 9.15 -14.30
N VAL A 82 8.57 8.84 -14.45
CA VAL A 82 7.64 8.60 -13.33
C VAL A 82 7.64 7.11 -12.97
N PHE A 83 7.77 6.83 -11.68
CA PHE A 83 7.80 5.47 -11.12
C PHE A 83 6.52 5.12 -10.36
N ALA A 84 5.91 6.11 -9.70
CA ALA A 84 4.61 5.95 -9.09
C ALA A 84 3.86 7.29 -9.03
N GLN A 85 2.54 7.21 -8.89
CA GLN A 85 1.68 8.33 -8.56
C GLN A 85 0.95 8.03 -7.26
N VAL A 86 0.98 8.98 -6.33
CA VAL A 86 0.23 8.94 -5.07
C VAL A 86 -0.83 10.03 -5.13
N VAL A 87 -2.09 9.65 -4.92
CA VAL A 87 -3.21 10.58 -4.80
C VAL A 87 -3.72 10.49 -3.38
N THR A 88 -3.65 11.61 -2.66
CA THR A 88 -4.14 11.75 -1.30
C THR A 88 -5.37 12.65 -1.33
N VAL A 89 -6.50 12.13 -0.87
CA VAL A 89 -7.72 12.90 -0.68
C VAL A 89 -7.86 13.22 0.79
N LEU A 90 -7.87 14.51 1.12
CA LEU A 90 -8.09 15.04 2.45
C LEU A 90 -9.59 15.07 2.77
N GLY A 91 -9.91 15.03 4.05
CA GLY A 91 -11.27 15.25 4.52
C GLY A 91 -11.66 14.30 5.64
N ASP A 92 -12.94 14.39 6.01
CA ASP A 92 -13.45 13.64 7.13
C ASP A 92 -13.55 12.15 6.80
N PRO A 93 -13.30 11.27 7.78
CA PRO A 93 -13.37 9.84 7.54
C PRO A 93 -14.75 9.36 7.09
N GLN A 94 -14.76 8.34 6.24
CA GLN A 94 -15.99 7.68 5.80
C GLN A 94 -16.18 6.37 6.55
N ALA A 95 -17.33 6.18 7.20
CA ALA A 95 -17.66 4.93 7.89
C ALA A 95 -17.97 3.79 6.90
N PHE A 96 -17.61 2.57 7.30
CA PHE A 96 -17.94 1.34 6.59
C PHE A 96 -18.51 0.31 7.57
N GLU A 97 -19.41 -0.53 7.07
CA GLU A 97 -19.81 -1.74 7.76
C GLU A 97 -18.67 -2.76 7.73
N ARG A 98 -18.37 -3.37 8.86
CA ARG A 98 -17.32 -4.38 9.00
C ARG A 98 -17.63 -5.59 8.13
N HIS A 99 -16.62 -6.08 7.43
CA HIS A 99 -16.73 -7.32 6.67
C HIS A 99 -16.12 -8.46 7.49
N GLU A 100 -16.84 -9.59 7.59
CA GLU A 100 -16.34 -10.80 8.26
C GLU A 100 -16.07 -11.91 7.23
N PRO A 101 -14.98 -11.81 6.45
CA PRO A 101 -14.59 -12.87 5.54
C PRO A 101 -14.16 -14.12 6.31
N ALA A 102 -14.30 -15.28 5.65
CA ALA A 102 -13.77 -16.54 6.14
C ALA A 102 -12.24 -16.45 6.39
N GLY A 103 -11.74 -17.24 7.34
CA GLY A 103 -10.33 -17.30 7.71
C GLY A 103 -10.00 -16.68 9.06
N THR A 104 -8.75 -16.88 9.50
CA THR A 104 -8.25 -16.40 10.79
C THR A 104 -7.74 -14.95 10.63
N PRO A 105 -8.15 -14.01 11.49
CA PRO A 105 -7.62 -12.65 11.44
C PRO A 105 -6.13 -12.65 11.80
N TYR A 106 -5.37 -11.74 11.20
CA TYR A 106 -3.99 -11.48 11.55
C TYR A 106 -3.92 -10.51 12.73
N PRO A 107 -3.40 -10.93 13.91
CA PRO A 107 -3.23 -10.03 15.05
C PRO A 107 -2.02 -9.11 14.80
N SER A 108 -2.28 -7.82 14.64
CA SER A 108 -1.25 -6.81 14.37
C SER A 108 -0.99 -5.96 15.63
N ARG A 109 0.25 -5.99 16.13
CA ARG A 109 0.68 -5.16 17.27
C ARG A 109 1.32 -3.87 16.78
N ILE A 110 0.83 -2.75 17.30
CA ILE A 110 1.39 -1.43 17.04
C ILE A 110 2.52 -1.13 18.02
N ARG A 111 3.66 -0.72 17.49
CA ARG A 111 4.82 -0.23 18.25
C ARG A 111 4.68 1.26 18.48
N ARG A 112 5.38 1.81 19.47
CA ARG A 112 5.40 3.28 19.65
C ARG A 112 6.08 4.00 18.48
N SER A 113 7.04 3.35 17.82
CA SER A 113 7.72 3.87 16.62
C SER A 113 6.84 3.90 15.37
N ASP A 114 5.65 3.30 15.43
CA ASP A 114 4.71 3.25 14.32
C ASP A 114 3.84 4.52 14.26
N LEU A 115 3.92 5.35 15.29
CA LEU A 115 3.10 6.55 15.44
C LEU A 115 3.74 7.75 14.76
N ASP A 116 2.90 8.60 14.18
CA ASP A 116 3.25 9.95 13.76
C ASP A 116 3.21 10.94 14.94
N LEU A 117 3.47 12.22 14.64
CA LEU A 117 3.48 13.30 15.62
C LEU A 117 2.12 13.57 16.28
N THR A 118 1.02 13.08 15.70
CA THR A 118 -0.33 13.17 16.30
C THR A 118 -0.58 12.07 17.32
N GLY A 119 0.30 11.07 17.40
CA GLY A 119 0.13 9.88 18.23
C GLY A 119 -0.75 8.80 17.59
N SER A 120 -1.04 8.94 16.29
CA SER A 120 -1.76 7.94 15.48
C SER A 120 -0.78 7.13 14.65
N VAL A 121 -1.14 5.90 14.27
CA VAL A 121 -0.32 5.09 13.34
C VAL A 121 -0.15 5.85 12.03
N SER A 122 1.10 6.00 11.58
CA SER A 122 1.41 6.74 10.36
C SER A 122 0.81 6.08 9.13
N ALA A 123 0.55 6.87 8.08
CA ALA A 123 0.04 6.34 6.82
C ALA A 123 0.96 5.26 6.24
N THR A 124 2.28 5.48 6.22
CA THR A 124 3.27 4.47 5.80
C THR A 124 3.09 3.16 6.56
N LYS A 125 2.96 3.20 7.88
CA LYS A 125 2.84 1.98 8.67
C LYS A 125 1.53 1.26 8.39
N VAL A 126 0.43 1.96 8.15
CA VAL A 126 -0.82 1.33 7.70
C VAL A 126 -0.61 0.52 6.41
N PHE A 127 0.10 1.06 5.41
CA PHE A 127 0.45 0.32 4.19
C PHE A 127 1.26 -0.95 4.48
N GLU A 128 2.24 -0.86 5.36
CA GLU A 128 3.09 -1.99 5.75
C GLU A 128 2.29 -3.11 6.45
N LEU A 129 1.45 -2.76 7.41
CA LEU A 129 0.64 -3.73 8.17
C LEU A 129 -0.36 -4.47 7.27
N LEU A 130 -0.99 -3.76 6.33
CA LEU A 130 -1.89 -4.38 5.36
C LEU A 130 -1.13 -5.25 4.36
N GLN A 131 0.09 -4.86 3.99
CA GLN A 131 0.99 -5.69 3.21
C GLN A 131 1.35 -6.99 3.91
N GLU A 132 1.69 -6.96 5.20
CA GLU A 132 2.00 -8.17 5.97
C GLU A 132 0.83 -9.16 5.96
N SER A 133 -0.39 -8.68 6.23
CA SER A 133 -1.60 -9.51 6.18
C SER A 133 -1.82 -10.11 4.79
N ARG A 134 -1.63 -9.33 3.71
CA ARG A 134 -1.76 -9.79 2.33
C ARG A 134 -0.72 -10.86 1.97
N VAL A 135 0.54 -10.66 2.37
CA VAL A 135 1.61 -11.64 2.12
C VAL A 135 1.27 -12.97 2.78
N LEU A 136 0.79 -12.93 4.04
CA LEU A 136 0.37 -14.15 4.74
C LEU A 136 -0.76 -14.88 3.99
N LEU A 137 -1.76 -14.16 3.48
CA LEU A 137 -2.82 -14.76 2.65
C LEU A 137 -2.23 -15.44 1.41
N MET A 138 -1.34 -14.76 0.68
CA MET A 138 -0.76 -15.28 -0.57
C MET A 138 0.15 -16.50 -0.35
N THR A 139 0.85 -16.56 0.77
CA THR A 139 1.76 -17.66 1.13
C THR A 139 1.07 -18.78 1.91
N SER A 140 -0.21 -18.62 2.26
CA SER A 140 -1.02 -19.67 2.88
C SER A 140 -1.58 -20.63 1.82
N GLY A 141 -2.05 -21.80 2.23
CA GLY A 141 -2.69 -22.77 1.35
C GLY A 141 -1.75 -23.86 0.80
N PRO A 142 -2.28 -24.76 -0.04
CA PRO A 142 -1.58 -25.99 -0.45
C PRO A 142 -0.47 -25.77 -1.49
N SER A 143 -0.52 -24.70 -2.30
CA SER A 143 0.53 -24.35 -3.27
C SER A 143 0.99 -22.88 -3.10
N PRO A 144 1.78 -22.58 -2.06
CA PRO A 144 2.18 -21.21 -1.74
C PRO A 144 2.82 -20.47 -2.92
N ILE A 145 2.40 -19.22 -3.12
CA ILE A 145 2.94 -18.38 -4.19
C ILE A 145 4.33 -17.88 -3.75
N GLY A 146 5.37 -18.26 -4.51
CA GLY A 146 6.73 -17.79 -4.28
C GLY A 146 6.92 -16.29 -4.53
N PRO A 147 7.97 -15.68 -3.97
CA PRO A 147 8.27 -14.25 -4.13
C PRO A 147 8.52 -13.90 -5.61
N GLY A 148 8.22 -12.66 -5.98
CA GLY A 148 8.47 -12.12 -7.32
C GLY A 148 7.52 -12.59 -8.42
N ARG A 149 6.60 -13.53 -8.14
CA ARG A 149 5.55 -13.95 -9.10
C ARG A 149 4.46 -12.92 -9.32
N PHE A 150 4.23 -12.06 -8.33
CA PHE A 150 3.29 -10.96 -8.38
C PHE A 150 3.96 -9.69 -7.86
N VAL A 151 3.59 -8.57 -8.46
CA VAL A 151 3.97 -7.23 -7.99
C VAL A 151 2.72 -6.42 -7.70
N VAL A 152 2.85 -5.43 -6.82
CA VAL A 152 1.75 -4.51 -6.50
C VAL A 152 1.64 -3.48 -7.62
N GLY A 153 0.50 -3.43 -8.29
CA GLY A 153 0.21 -2.42 -9.31
C GLY A 153 -0.52 -1.21 -8.74
N THR A 154 -1.44 -1.42 -7.81
CA THR A 154 -2.17 -0.33 -7.14
C THR A 154 -2.52 -0.73 -5.71
N VAL A 155 -2.46 0.22 -4.77
CA VAL A 155 -3.04 0.09 -3.44
C VAL A 155 -3.89 1.30 -3.19
N ASP A 156 -5.12 1.08 -2.76
CA ASP A 156 -6.07 2.12 -2.42
C ASP A 156 -6.53 1.91 -0.98
N ILE A 157 -6.32 2.90 -0.11
CA ILE A 157 -6.67 2.84 1.31
C ILE A 157 -7.66 3.94 1.61
N THR A 158 -8.78 3.59 2.23
CA THR A 158 -9.69 4.55 2.88
C THR A 158 -9.51 4.48 4.40
N TYR A 159 -9.30 5.64 5.01
CA TYR A 159 -9.11 5.80 6.45
C TYR A 159 -10.45 6.17 7.09
N VAL A 160 -10.86 5.39 8.10
CA VAL A 160 -12.16 5.50 8.76
C VAL A 160 -12.02 6.12 10.14
N ARG A 161 -10.97 5.75 10.88
CA ARG A 161 -10.65 6.33 12.19
C ARG A 161 -9.13 6.33 12.41
N PRO A 162 -8.59 7.30 13.16
CA PRO A 162 -7.22 7.23 13.62
C PRO A 162 -6.97 5.96 14.44
N ILE A 163 -5.83 5.33 14.23
CA ILE A 163 -5.41 4.12 14.96
C ILE A 163 -4.46 4.57 16.07
N ALA A 164 -4.87 4.44 17.32
CA ALA A 164 -4.04 4.79 18.47
C ALA A 164 -3.11 3.64 18.88
N TRP A 165 -2.07 3.95 19.64
CA TRP A 165 -1.30 2.91 20.31
C TRP A 165 -2.08 2.28 21.47
N ARG A 166 -2.04 0.95 21.57
CA ARG A 166 -2.51 0.18 22.72
C ARG A 166 -1.72 -1.12 22.87
N ARG A 167 -1.86 -1.81 24.00
CA ARG A 167 -1.16 -3.08 24.27
C ARG A 167 -1.75 -4.26 23.49
N GLN A 168 -3.06 -4.24 23.28
CA GLN A 168 -3.81 -5.29 22.59
C GLN A 168 -3.58 -5.17 21.07
N PRO A 169 -3.37 -6.28 20.36
CA PRO A 169 -3.28 -6.23 18.91
C PRO A 169 -4.61 -5.75 18.31
N TYR A 170 -4.54 -5.11 17.14
CA TYR A 170 -5.68 -4.94 16.26
C TYR A 170 -5.84 -6.17 15.36
N GLU A 171 -6.99 -6.32 14.74
CA GLU A 171 -7.25 -7.38 13.79
C GLU A 171 -7.11 -6.85 12.38
N ILE A 172 -6.35 -7.56 11.53
CA ILE A 172 -6.34 -7.33 10.09
C ILE A 172 -6.86 -8.57 9.39
N ARG A 173 -7.85 -8.43 8.54
CA ARG A 173 -8.34 -9.49 7.65
C ARG A 173 -8.02 -9.13 6.22
N SER A 174 -7.52 -10.09 5.46
CA SER A 174 -7.34 -9.97 4.01
C SER A 174 -8.03 -11.13 3.32
N TRP A 175 -8.70 -10.85 2.22
CA TRP A 175 -9.40 -11.86 1.43
C TRP A 175 -9.29 -11.55 -0.05
N LEU A 176 -9.45 -12.59 -0.86
CA LEU A 176 -9.46 -12.42 -2.30
C LEU A 176 -10.72 -11.67 -2.73
N GLY A 177 -10.56 -10.66 -3.57
CA GLY A 177 -11.65 -10.01 -4.28
C GLY A 177 -11.87 -10.68 -5.64
N ARG A 178 -11.40 -10.04 -6.70
CA ARG A 178 -11.56 -10.47 -8.09
C ARG A 178 -10.30 -11.12 -8.62
N ILE A 179 -10.44 -12.22 -9.37
CA ILE A 179 -9.40 -12.76 -10.24
C ILE A 179 -9.66 -12.30 -11.68
N GLY A 180 -8.67 -11.72 -12.34
CA GLY A 180 -8.66 -11.40 -13.77
C GLY A 180 -7.62 -12.23 -14.53
N ASP A 181 -7.37 -11.86 -15.78
CA ASP A 181 -6.43 -12.61 -16.63
C ASP A 181 -4.97 -12.35 -16.28
N SER A 182 -4.60 -11.10 -15.99
CA SER A 182 -3.23 -10.69 -15.65
C SER A 182 -3.09 -10.07 -14.27
N SER A 183 -4.19 -9.99 -13.51
CA SER A 183 -4.22 -9.35 -12.20
C SER A 183 -5.25 -9.98 -11.27
N LEU A 184 -5.09 -9.77 -9.97
CA LEU A 184 -6.08 -10.08 -8.95
C LEU A 184 -6.21 -8.94 -7.95
N THR A 185 -7.34 -8.87 -7.26
CA THR A 185 -7.54 -7.94 -6.14
C THR A 185 -7.56 -8.68 -4.82
N ILE A 186 -6.92 -8.09 -3.82
CA ILE A 186 -7.03 -8.50 -2.42
C ILE A 186 -7.61 -7.32 -1.66
N GLU A 187 -8.72 -7.56 -0.98
CA GLU A 187 -9.32 -6.63 -0.05
C GLU A 187 -8.73 -6.87 1.34
N SER A 188 -8.51 -5.80 2.08
CA SER A 188 -8.00 -5.85 3.45
C SER A 188 -8.75 -4.87 4.34
N GLU A 189 -8.94 -5.25 5.60
CA GLU A 189 -9.62 -4.45 6.60
C GLU A 189 -8.90 -4.57 7.94
N MET A 190 -8.64 -3.42 8.57
CA MET A 190 -8.19 -3.37 9.97
C MET A 190 -9.35 -2.91 10.84
N SER A 191 -9.62 -3.65 11.93
CA SER A 191 -10.73 -3.39 12.83
C SER A 191 -10.35 -3.46 14.31
N ASP A 192 -11.16 -2.81 15.13
CA ASP A 192 -11.19 -2.97 16.60
C ASP A 192 -12.60 -3.39 17.03
N GLY A 193 -12.76 -4.68 17.33
CA GLY A 193 -14.10 -5.28 17.44
C GLY A 193 -14.89 -5.05 16.16
N ASP A 194 -16.10 -4.49 16.28
CA ASP A 194 -16.98 -4.20 15.15
C ASP A 194 -16.65 -2.89 14.43
N THR A 195 -15.67 -2.13 14.92
CA THR A 195 -15.29 -0.84 14.32
C THR A 195 -14.23 -1.03 13.24
N VAL A 196 -14.54 -0.68 12.00
CA VAL A 196 -13.54 -0.55 10.93
C VAL A 196 -12.69 0.69 11.14
N LEU A 197 -11.37 0.53 11.06
CA LEU A 197 -10.38 1.61 11.18
C LEU A 197 -9.84 2.03 9.81
N VAL A 198 -9.52 1.05 8.95
CA VAL A 198 -9.11 1.27 7.57
C VAL A 198 -9.63 0.13 6.70
N ARG A 199 -9.89 0.45 5.43
CA ARG A 199 -10.16 -0.54 4.38
C ARG A 199 -9.23 -0.29 3.21
N ALA A 200 -8.76 -1.35 2.58
CA ALA A 200 -7.88 -1.24 1.44
C ALA A 200 -8.19 -2.25 0.35
N THR A 201 -7.94 -1.85 -0.89
CA THR A 201 -7.92 -2.72 -2.06
C THR A 201 -6.53 -2.72 -2.65
N SER A 202 -5.92 -3.89 -2.78
CA SER A 202 -4.61 -4.08 -3.43
C SER A 202 -4.80 -4.81 -4.76
N VAL A 203 -4.34 -4.22 -5.85
CA VAL A 203 -4.26 -4.87 -7.18
C VAL A 203 -2.87 -5.46 -7.34
N LEU A 204 -2.80 -6.78 -7.46
CA LEU A 204 -1.58 -7.54 -7.75
C LEU A 204 -1.56 -7.96 -9.21
N VAL A 205 -0.42 -7.78 -9.87
CA VAL A 205 -0.23 -8.10 -11.28
C VAL A 205 0.73 -9.28 -11.39
N GLY A 206 0.38 -10.28 -12.21
CA GLY A 206 1.28 -11.38 -12.51
C GLY A 206 2.56 -10.85 -13.15
N PHE A 207 3.72 -11.23 -12.64
CA PHE A 207 5.01 -10.65 -13.03
C PHE A 207 6.01 -11.69 -13.49
N ASP A 208 6.72 -11.38 -14.56
CA ASP A 208 7.86 -12.09 -15.12
C ASP A 208 9.12 -11.37 -14.66
N LEU A 209 9.69 -11.82 -13.55
CA LEU A 209 10.84 -11.18 -12.90
C LEU A 209 12.11 -11.17 -13.80
N PRO A 210 12.47 -12.26 -14.50
CA PRO A 210 13.60 -12.24 -15.44
C PRO A 210 13.49 -11.18 -16.53
N ASN A 211 12.28 -11.01 -17.11
CA ASN A 211 12.06 -10.06 -18.20
C ASN A 211 11.49 -8.71 -17.76
N GLN A 212 11.29 -8.51 -16.45
CA GLN A 212 10.79 -7.26 -15.84
C GLN A 212 9.48 -6.74 -16.47
N ARG A 213 8.51 -7.63 -16.69
CA ARG A 213 7.22 -7.29 -17.33
C ARG A 213 6.03 -8.01 -16.72
N ALA A 214 4.84 -7.43 -16.93
CA ALA A 214 3.59 -8.10 -16.58
C ALA A 214 3.37 -9.35 -17.44
N ARG A 215 2.67 -10.34 -16.88
CA ARG A 215 2.27 -11.60 -17.52
C ARG A 215 0.87 -12.02 -17.09
N THR A 216 0.30 -12.96 -17.84
CA THR A 216 -0.94 -13.65 -17.46
C THR A 216 -0.74 -14.45 -16.18
N VAL A 217 -1.78 -14.50 -15.34
CA VAL A 217 -1.87 -15.38 -14.17
C VAL A 217 -2.11 -16.81 -14.66
N THR A 218 -1.30 -17.77 -14.23
CA THR A 218 -1.41 -19.15 -14.70
C THR A 218 -2.64 -19.84 -14.12
N ASP A 219 -3.12 -20.92 -14.75
CA ASP A 219 -4.27 -21.68 -14.24
C ASP A 219 -4.00 -22.28 -12.85
N GLU A 220 -2.75 -22.69 -12.59
CA GLU A 220 -2.31 -23.14 -11.27
C GLU A 220 -2.42 -22.02 -10.21
N GLU A 221 -1.97 -20.80 -10.55
CA GLU A 221 -2.08 -19.65 -9.66
C GLU A 221 -3.54 -19.26 -9.43
N LYS A 222 -4.38 -19.28 -10.48
CA LYS A 222 -5.83 -19.06 -10.35
C LYS A 222 -6.46 -20.09 -9.43
N ALA A 223 -6.13 -21.38 -9.61
CA ALA A 223 -6.63 -22.47 -8.78
C ALA A 223 -6.21 -22.30 -7.31
N HIS A 224 -4.97 -21.87 -7.05
CA HIS A 224 -4.50 -21.53 -5.71
C HIS A 224 -5.36 -20.45 -5.05
N PHE A 225 -5.59 -19.33 -5.74
CA PHE A 225 -6.41 -18.24 -5.18
C PHE A 225 -7.87 -18.65 -4.98
N VAL A 226 -8.44 -19.44 -5.89
CA VAL A 226 -9.80 -19.99 -5.71
C VAL A 226 -9.89 -20.86 -4.46
N ALA A 227 -8.88 -21.68 -4.18
CA ALA A 227 -8.85 -22.52 -2.99
C ALA A 227 -8.78 -21.73 -1.67
N LEU A 228 -8.40 -20.44 -1.71
CA LEU A 228 -8.42 -19.55 -0.54
C LEU A 228 -9.82 -18.98 -0.22
N ILE A 229 -10.77 -19.08 -1.14
CA ILE A 229 -12.14 -18.57 -0.94
C ILE A 229 -12.99 -19.53 -0.10
N GLY A 230 -12.64 -20.83 -0.09
CA GLY A 230 -13.47 -21.90 0.48
C GLY A 230 -14.40 -22.51 -0.54
#